data_AF-A0A8X6FYC6-F1
#
_entry.id   AF-A0A8X6FYC6-F1
#
_cell.length_a   1.000
_cell.length_b   1.000
_cell.length_c   1.000
_cell.angle_alpha   90.00
_cell.angle_beta   90.00
_cell.angle_gamma   90.00
#
_symmetry.space_group_name_H-M   'P 1'
#
loop_
_entity.id
_entity.type
_entity.pdbx_description
1 polymer ?
#
loop_
_entity_poly.entity_id
_entity_poly.type
_entity_poly.pdbx_seq_one_letter_code
_entity_poly.pdbx_strand_id
1 'polypeptide(L)'
;MVKTVKEPLRKILGRALLSFEELTTLLAEIENIVNLRPLTYVSDDKDDPEPLTPFHFLLLSIPGLTICLLLLFLLGTGPSVLCYSAVVLYPAYQSFKSLEEDNKEKSYEWIRYWIVFAAFHAVEHLGDRFMWWLPGYMLLKFIFLLWCFAPVPNNGSAIIYENYIRVMFLRNVETLDRVTDMVTTLIHKIVTKRFSE
;
A
#
# COMPACT_ATOMS: atom_id res chain seq x y z
N MET A 1 -6.58 1.99 -41.14
CA MET A 1 -6.58 2.94 -40.01
C MET A 1 -5.95 4.27 -40.35
N VAL A 2 -4.70 4.31 -40.86
CA VAL A 2 -4.02 5.58 -41.22
C VAL A 2 -4.83 6.46 -42.18
N LYS A 3 -5.52 5.87 -43.18
CA LYS A 3 -6.37 6.62 -44.12
C LYS A 3 -7.60 7.26 -43.45
N THR A 4 -8.24 6.56 -42.50
CA THR A 4 -9.43 7.01 -41.76
C THR A 4 -9.16 8.28 -40.96
N VAL A 5 -7.93 8.44 -40.47
CA VAL A 5 -7.49 9.65 -39.75
C VAL A 5 -6.97 10.73 -40.72
N LYS A 6 -6.17 10.33 -41.72
CA LYS A 6 -5.45 11.26 -42.59
C LYS A 6 -6.34 11.96 -43.63
N GLU A 7 -7.36 11.27 -44.14
CA GLU A 7 -8.23 11.84 -45.18
C GLU A 7 -9.12 12.99 -44.69
N PRO A 8 -9.82 12.87 -43.54
CA PRO A 8 -10.58 14.00 -42.98
C PRO A 8 -9.69 15.19 -42.61
N LEU A 9 -8.55 14.92 -41.95
CA LEU A 9 -7.59 15.97 -41.59
C LEU A 9 -7.07 16.70 -42.83
N ARG A 10 -6.63 15.98 -43.87
CA ARG A 10 -6.13 16.61 -45.09
C ARG A 10 -7.21 17.41 -45.83
N LYS A 11 -8.46 16.95 -45.81
CA LYS A 11 -9.57 17.64 -46.48
C LYS A 11 -9.94 18.95 -45.79
N ILE A 12 -9.88 19.02 -44.47
CA ILE A 12 -10.34 20.19 -43.72
C ILE A 12 -9.20 21.15 -43.41
N LEU A 13 -8.05 20.65 -42.92
CA LEU A 13 -6.87 21.48 -42.64
C LEU A 13 -6.25 22.09 -43.90
N GLY A 14 -6.39 21.41 -45.05
CA GLY A 14 -5.92 21.91 -46.34
C GLY A 14 -6.82 22.98 -46.96
N ARG A 15 -7.99 23.27 -46.36
CA ARG A 15 -9.00 24.21 -46.89
C ARG A 15 -9.36 25.32 -45.91
N ALA A 16 -9.08 25.16 -44.61
CA ALA A 16 -9.45 26.11 -43.57
C ALA A 16 -8.36 26.23 -42.49
N LEU A 17 -8.20 27.45 -41.94
CA LEU A 17 -7.46 27.68 -40.69
C LEU A 17 -8.44 27.51 -39.52
N LEU A 18 -8.31 26.40 -38.80
CA LEU A 18 -9.19 26.06 -37.68
C LEU A 18 -8.71 26.72 -36.39
N SER A 19 -9.68 27.16 -35.59
CA SER A 19 -9.45 27.48 -34.19
C SER A 19 -9.17 26.22 -33.37
N PHE A 20 -8.65 26.39 -32.15
CA PHE A 20 -8.34 25.28 -31.25
C PHE A 20 -9.58 24.43 -30.91
N GLU A 21 -10.74 25.07 -30.73
CA GLU A 21 -12.00 24.39 -30.41
C GLU A 21 -12.52 23.55 -31.58
N GLU A 22 -12.47 24.10 -32.80
CA GLU A 22 -12.86 23.38 -34.02
C GLU A 22 -11.93 22.20 -34.30
N LEU A 23 -10.61 22.37 -34.10
CA LEU A 23 -9.64 21.28 -34.25
C LEU A 23 -9.88 20.15 -33.23
N THR A 24 -10.16 20.51 -31.97
CA THR A 24 -10.45 19.53 -30.90
C THR A 24 -11.71 18.74 -31.22
N THR A 25 -12.76 19.42 -31.68
CA THR A 25 -14.01 18.79 -32.12
C THR A 25 -13.77 17.83 -33.28
N LEU A 26 -12.97 18.25 -34.27
CA LEU A 26 -12.61 17.41 -35.40
C LEU A 26 -11.85 16.14 -34.99
N LEU A 27 -10.91 16.27 -34.07
CA LEU A 27 -10.15 15.13 -33.56
C LEU A 27 -11.04 14.17 -32.77
N ALA A 28 -11.99 14.69 -31.97
CA ALA A 28 -12.96 13.88 -31.25
C ALA A 28 -13.89 13.09 -32.20
N GLU A 29 -14.34 13.71 -33.30
CA GLU A 29 -15.12 13.01 -34.32
C GLU A 29 -14.31 11.90 -35.02
N ILE A 30 -13.06 12.19 -35.38
CA ILE A 30 -12.17 11.21 -36.00
C ILE A 30 -11.90 10.04 -35.04
N GLU A 31 -11.66 10.34 -33.76
CA GLU A 31 -11.51 9.35 -32.70
C GLU A 31 -12.76 8.47 -32.60
N ASN A 32 -13.96 9.07 -32.56
CA ASN A 32 -15.22 8.34 -32.50
C ASN A 32 -15.42 7.42 -33.72
N ILE A 33 -15.10 7.91 -34.93
CA ILE A 33 -15.17 7.11 -36.18
C ILE A 33 -14.20 5.93 -36.13
N VAL A 34 -13.00 6.13 -35.60
CA VAL A 34 -12.01 5.05 -35.46
C VAL A 34 -12.45 4.05 -34.40
N ASN A 35 -13.00 4.53 -33.27
CA ASN A 35 -13.39 3.71 -32.13
C ASN A 35 -14.65 2.88 -32.36
N LEU A 36 -15.63 3.38 -33.13
CA LEU A 36 -16.87 2.67 -33.46
C LEU A 36 -16.76 1.74 -34.67
N ARG A 37 -15.61 1.72 -35.36
CA ARG A 37 -15.44 0.94 -36.58
C ARG A 37 -15.44 -0.57 -36.26
N PRO A 38 -16.31 -1.38 -36.90
CA PRO A 38 -16.28 -2.83 -36.77
C PRO A 38 -14.93 -3.41 -37.23
N LEU A 39 -14.36 -4.29 -36.41
CA LEU A 39 -13.17 -5.10 -36.71
C LEU A 39 -13.55 -6.50 -37.17
N THR A 40 -14.72 -6.99 -36.73
CA THR A 40 -15.26 -8.29 -37.13
C THR A 40 -16.41 -8.12 -38.12
N TYR A 41 -16.86 -9.24 -38.66
CA TYR A 41 -18.02 -9.30 -39.54
C TYR A 41 -19.24 -8.68 -38.85
N VAL A 42 -19.97 -7.87 -39.61
CA VAL A 42 -21.26 -7.32 -39.21
C VAL A 42 -22.31 -8.28 -39.74
N SER A 43 -22.97 -8.99 -38.85
CA SER A 43 -24.08 -9.87 -39.22
C SER A 43 -25.41 -9.12 -39.22
N ASP A 44 -26.31 -9.53 -40.10
CA ASP A 44 -27.70 -9.05 -40.13
C ASP A 44 -28.61 -9.87 -39.20
N ASP A 45 -28.13 -11.01 -38.68
CA ASP A 45 -28.86 -11.85 -37.75
C ASP A 45 -28.80 -11.29 -36.33
N LYS A 46 -29.97 -11.23 -35.67
CA LYS A 46 -30.09 -10.63 -34.32
C LYS A 46 -29.54 -11.52 -33.20
N ASP A 47 -29.43 -12.82 -33.45
CA ASP A 47 -28.89 -13.79 -32.51
C ASP A 47 -27.36 -13.90 -32.60
N ASP A 48 -26.74 -13.27 -33.61
CA ASP A 48 -25.30 -13.23 -33.77
C ASP A 48 -24.66 -12.19 -32.83
N PRO A 49 -23.41 -12.44 -32.38
CA PRO A 49 -22.72 -11.51 -31.51
C PRO A 49 -22.45 -10.17 -32.21
N GLU A 50 -22.62 -9.07 -31.48
CA GLU A 50 -22.32 -7.72 -31.96
C GLU A 50 -20.85 -7.61 -32.41
N PRO A 51 -20.56 -6.90 -33.52
CA PRO A 51 -19.20 -6.78 -34.02
C PRO A 51 -18.25 -6.11 -33.01
N LEU A 52 -17.07 -6.71 -32.83
CA LEU A 52 -16.00 -6.14 -32.02
C LEU A 52 -15.51 -4.84 -32.66
N THR A 53 -15.29 -3.81 -31.84
CA THR A 53 -14.79 -2.49 -32.25
C THR A 53 -13.56 -2.16 -31.43
N PRO A 54 -12.67 -1.23 -31.86
CA PRO A 54 -11.56 -0.79 -31.03
C PRO A 54 -12.02 -0.24 -29.68
N PHE A 55 -13.21 0.38 -29.62
CA PHE A 55 -13.82 0.83 -28.36
C PHE A 55 -14.01 -0.31 -27.36
N HIS A 56 -14.43 -1.50 -27.79
CA HIS A 56 -14.56 -2.66 -26.91
C HIS A 56 -13.23 -3.02 -26.23
N PHE A 57 -12.09 -2.91 -26.91
CA PHE A 57 -10.78 -3.15 -26.30
C PHE A 57 -10.35 -2.04 -25.34
N LEU A 58 -10.69 -0.78 -25.61
CA LEU A 58 -10.44 0.33 -24.68
C LEU A 58 -11.31 0.20 -23.42
N LEU A 59 -12.57 -0.20 -23.60
CA LEU A 59 -13.51 -0.44 -22.52
C LEU A 59 -13.13 -1.65 -21.66
N LEU A 60 -12.50 -2.68 -22.22
CA LEU A 60 -12.04 -3.86 -21.47
C LEU A 60 -10.64 -3.69 -20.87
N SER A 61 -9.76 -2.89 -21.49
CA SER A 61 -8.36 -2.74 -21.06
C SER A 61 -8.22 -1.92 -19.78
N ILE A 62 -8.99 -0.85 -19.60
CA ILE A 62 -8.95 -0.02 -18.39
C ILE A 62 -9.48 -0.79 -17.16
N PRO A 63 -10.71 -1.34 -17.16
CA PRO A 63 -11.20 -2.16 -16.05
C PRO A 63 -10.45 -3.48 -15.91
N GLY A 64 -9.96 -4.08 -17.00
CA GLY A 64 -9.14 -5.29 -16.95
C GLY A 64 -7.82 -5.05 -16.21
N LEU A 65 -7.14 -3.93 -16.49
CA LEU A 65 -5.93 -3.55 -15.78
C LEU A 65 -6.22 -3.21 -14.31
N THR A 66 -7.30 -2.48 -14.00
CA THR A 66 -7.64 -2.16 -12.61
C THR A 66 -8.02 -3.41 -11.83
N ILE A 67 -8.76 -4.35 -12.42
CA ILE A 67 -9.09 -5.64 -11.82
C ILE A 67 -7.82 -6.47 -11.61
N CYS A 68 -6.91 -6.54 -12.59
CA CYS A 68 -5.63 -7.23 -12.42
C CYS A 68 -4.76 -6.59 -11.32
N LEU A 69 -4.67 -5.26 -11.25
CA LEU A 69 -3.93 -4.56 -10.20
C LEU A 69 -4.57 -4.76 -8.81
N LEU A 70 -5.90 -4.74 -8.73
CA LEU A 70 -6.65 -5.04 -7.50
C LEU A 70 -6.43 -6.50 -7.07
N LEU A 71 -6.47 -7.46 -8.00
CA LEU A 71 -6.19 -8.86 -7.72
C LEU A 71 -4.75 -9.08 -7.28
N LEU A 72 -3.77 -8.43 -7.92
CA LEU A 72 -2.37 -8.47 -7.49
C LEU A 72 -2.18 -7.84 -6.10
N PHE A 73 -2.91 -6.77 -5.79
CA PHE A 73 -2.91 -6.17 -4.46
C PHE A 73 -3.53 -7.11 -3.41
N LEU A 74 -4.69 -7.69 -3.71
CA LEU A 74 -5.44 -8.58 -2.82
C LEU A 74 -4.76 -9.95 -2.61
N LEU A 75 -4.06 -10.47 -3.63
CA LEU A 75 -3.31 -11.74 -3.57
C LEU A 75 -1.85 -11.55 -3.15
N GLY A 76 -1.35 -10.30 -3.13
CA GLY A 76 0.05 -9.96 -2.85
C GLY A 76 0.24 -9.30 -1.49
N THR A 77 0.86 -8.12 -1.48
CA THR A 77 1.24 -7.40 -0.24
C THR A 77 0.08 -6.68 0.45
N GLY A 78 -1.08 -6.54 -0.20
CA GLY A 78 -2.22 -5.77 0.30
C GLY A 78 -2.76 -6.28 1.65
N PRO A 79 -3.09 -7.57 1.80
CA PRO A 79 -3.53 -8.13 3.08
C PRO A 79 -2.53 -7.91 4.22
N SER A 80 -1.22 -8.01 3.92
CA SER A 80 -0.16 -7.72 4.89
C SER A 80 -0.20 -6.26 5.32
N VAL A 81 -0.28 -5.32 4.39
CA VAL A 81 -0.37 -3.87 4.70
C VAL A 81 -1.61 -3.55 5.54
N LEU A 82 -2.76 -4.16 5.21
CA LEU A 82 -4.01 -3.97 5.98
C LEU A 82 -3.93 -4.56 7.39
N CYS A 83 -3.31 -5.74 7.55
CA CYS A 83 -3.08 -6.32 8.87
C CYS A 83 -2.09 -5.49 9.68
N TYR A 84 -0.96 -5.09 9.09
CA TYR A 84 0.05 -4.27 9.77
C TYR A 84 -0.52 -2.91 10.18
N SER A 85 -1.33 -2.28 9.31
CA SER A 85 -1.97 -1.02 9.67
C SER A 85 -2.96 -1.20 10.82
N ALA A 86 -3.75 -2.28 10.86
CA ALA A 86 -4.63 -2.56 11.99
C ALA A 86 -3.86 -2.78 13.30
N VAL A 87 -2.77 -3.55 13.24
CA VAL A 87 -1.88 -3.86 14.38
C VAL A 87 -1.12 -2.62 14.90
N VAL A 88 -0.90 -1.61 14.07
CA VAL A 88 -0.24 -0.35 14.47
C VAL A 88 -1.27 0.70 14.89
N LEU A 89 -2.32 0.91 14.10
CA LEU A 89 -3.29 2.00 14.30
C LEU A 89 -4.17 1.79 15.52
N TYR A 90 -4.65 0.56 15.76
CA TYR A 90 -5.51 0.31 16.92
C TYR A 90 -4.76 0.55 18.25
N PRO A 91 -3.58 -0.05 18.49
CA PRO A 91 -2.79 0.24 19.69
C PRO A 91 -2.31 1.69 19.76
N ALA A 92 -2.04 2.35 18.63
CA ALA A 92 -1.69 3.78 18.62
C ALA A 92 -2.83 4.65 19.12
N TYR A 93 -4.06 4.40 18.65
CA TYR A 93 -5.24 5.10 19.15
C TYR A 93 -5.47 4.84 20.64
N GLN A 94 -5.31 3.60 21.10
CA GLN A 94 -5.45 3.28 22.52
C GLN A 94 -4.34 3.89 23.38
N SER A 95 -3.11 3.98 22.87
CA SER A 95 -2.00 4.68 23.52
C SER A 95 -2.32 6.17 23.68
N PHE A 96 -2.84 6.80 22.63
CA PHE A 96 -3.29 8.19 22.69
C PHE A 96 -4.41 8.37 23.73
N LYS A 97 -5.42 7.48 23.69
CA LYS A 97 -6.52 7.49 24.65
C LYS A 97 -6.04 7.31 26.10
N SER A 98 -5.07 6.44 26.37
CA SER A 98 -4.55 6.23 27.73
C SER A 98 -3.79 7.43 28.27
N LEU A 99 -3.14 8.21 27.39
CA LEU A 99 -2.45 9.45 27.75
C LEU A 99 -3.44 10.56 28.11
N GLU A 100 -4.53 10.71 27.36
CA GLU A 100 -5.60 11.69 27.65
C GLU A 100 -6.36 11.35 28.95
N GLU A 101 -6.53 10.05 29.25
CA GLU A 101 -7.17 9.59 30.50
C GLU A 101 -6.24 9.70 31.73
N ASP A 102 -4.97 10.12 31.57
CA ASP A 102 -3.89 10.12 32.58
C ASP A 102 -3.79 8.78 33.35
N ASN A 103 -4.16 7.68 32.70
CA ASN A 103 -4.14 6.35 33.29
C ASN A 103 -2.76 5.72 33.06
N LYS A 104 -1.91 5.81 34.10
CA LYS A 104 -0.54 5.28 34.07
C LYS A 104 -0.49 3.77 33.83
N GLU A 105 -1.39 3.00 34.44
CA GLU A 105 -1.42 1.54 34.32
C GLU A 105 -1.65 1.12 32.86
N LYS A 106 -2.70 1.66 32.22
CA LYS A 106 -2.98 1.42 30.79
C LYS A 106 -1.85 1.93 29.90
N SER A 107 -1.24 3.06 30.24
CA SER A 107 -0.11 3.60 29.48
C SER A 107 1.10 2.66 29.48
N TYR A 108 1.40 2.02 30.62
CA TYR A 108 2.47 1.00 30.69
C TYR A 108 2.13 -0.27 29.93
N GLU A 109 0.87 -0.66 29.80
CA GLU A 109 0.46 -1.77 28.92
C GLU A 109 0.84 -1.51 27.46
N TRP A 110 0.53 -0.31 26.95
CA TRP A 110 0.86 0.05 25.57
C TRP A 110 2.37 0.20 25.33
N ILE A 111 3.12 0.75 26.28
CA ILE A 111 4.58 0.83 26.17
C ILE A 111 5.20 -0.58 26.08
N ARG A 112 4.75 -1.53 26.92
CA ARG A 112 5.20 -2.93 26.84
C ARG A 112 4.88 -3.54 25.49
N TYR A 113 3.69 -3.28 24.96
CA TYR A 113 3.30 -3.69 23.60
C TYR A 113 4.27 -3.16 22.53
N TRP A 114 4.55 -1.86 22.52
CA TRP A 114 5.44 -1.27 21.51
C TRP A 114 6.87 -1.83 21.56
N ILE A 115 7.39 -2.11 22.76
CA ILE A 115 8.71 -2.73 22.92
C ILE A 115 8.72 -4.14 22.34
N VAL A 116 7.70 -4.95 22.67
CA VAL A 116 7.57 -6.32 22.16
C VAL A 116 7.36 -6.32 20.64
N PHE A 117 6.54 -5.41 20.12
CA PHE A 117 6.28 -5.23 18.70
C PHE A 117 7.58 -4.91 17.94
N ALA A 118 8.37 -3.95 18.42
CA ALA A 118 9.65 -3.59 17.80
C ALA A 118 10.66 -4.75 17.81
N ALA A 119 10.78 -5.47 18.93
CA ALA A 119 11.66 -6.63 19.04
C ALA A 119 11.24 -7.76 18.10
N PHE A 120 9.94 -8.06 18.03
CA PHE A 120 9.39 -9.05 17.10
C PHE A 120 9.65 -8.66 15.65
N HIS A 121 9.38 -7.40 15.28
CA HIS A 121 9.56 -6.90 13.91
C HIS A 121 11.03 -6.93 13.46
N ALA A 122 11.98 -6.70 14.38
CA ALA A 122 13.41 -6.83 14.09
C ALA A 122 13.79 -8.28 13.72
N VAL A 123 13.21 -9.28 14.39
CA VAL A 123 13.41 -10.69 14.09
C VAL A 123 12.65 -11.11 12.82
N GLU A 124 11.43 -10.58 12.62
CA GLU A 124 10.60 -10.88 11.47
C GLU A 124 11.26 -10.52 10.14
N HIS A 125 11.99 -9.41 10.07
CA HIS A 125 12.69 -9.03 8.83
C HIS A 125 13.64 -10.11 8.31
N LEU A 126 14.23 -10.89 9.22
CA LEU A 126 15.06 -12.05 8.88
C LEU A 126 14.19 -13.26 8.54
N GLY A 127 13.11 -13.46 9.31
CA GLY A 127 12.16 -14.56 9.14
C GLY A 127 11.43 -14.53 7.80
N ASP A 128 10.99 -13.37 7.32
CA ASP A 128 10.28 -13.23 6.04
C ASP A 128 11.14 -13.67 4.85
N ARG A 129 12.44 -13.37 4.88
CA ARG A 129 13.36 -13.79 3.83
C ARG A 129 13.52 -15.31 3.76
N PHE A 130 13.39 -16.00 4.89
CA PHE A 130 13.64 -17.44 5.00
C PHE A 130 12.36 -18.28 4.95
N MET A 131 11.26 -17.80 5.52
CA MET A 131 10.03 -18.56 5.76
C MET A 131 8.85 -18.19 4.84
N TRP A 132 9.07 -17.38 3.80
CA TRP A 132 8.00 -16.99 2.86
C TRP A 132 7.31 -18.17 2.16
N TRP A 133 7.97 -19.33 2.08
CA TRP A 133 7.44 -20.54 1.45
C TRP A 133 6.57 -21.42 2.38
N LEU A 134 6.57 -21.16 3.70
CA LEU A 134 5.87 -21.99 4.68
C LEU A 134 4.37 -21.62 4.76
N PRO A 135 3.45 -22.52 4.41
CA PRO A 135 2.02 -22.26 4.53
C PRO A 135 1.62 -22.08 6.00
N GLY A 136 0.84 -21.02 6.29
CA GLY A 136 0.39 -20.70 7.65
C GLY A 136 1.31 -19.75 8.45
N TYR A 137 2.51 -19.42 7.94
CA TYR A 137 3.44 -18.48 8.60
C TYR A 137 2.79 -17.11 8.85
N MET A 138 2.14 -16.52 7.85
CA MET A 138 1.42 -15.24 8.02
C MET A 138 0.27 -15.31 9.03
N LEU A 139 -0.44 -16.44 9.12
CA LEU A 139 -1.54 -16.60 10.06
C LEU A 139 -1.01 -16.64 11.50
N LEU A 140 0.09 -17.38 11.72
CA LEU A 140 0.75 -17.45 13.03
C LEU A 140 1.25 -16.07 13.48
N LYS A 141 1.83 -15.28 12.57
CA LYS A 141 2.23 -13.88 12.85
C LYS A 141 1.06 -13.03 13.29
N PHE A 142 -0.03 -13.09 12.52
CA PHE A 142 -1.21 -12.29 12.81
C PHE A 142 -1.82 -12.67 14.15
N ILE A 143 -1.97 -13.97 14.43
CA ILE A 143 -2.48 -14.49 15.71
C ILE A 143 -1.58 -14.05 16.87
N PHE A 144 -0.26 -14.15 16.71
CA PHE A 144 0.70 -13.72 17.74
C PHE A 144 0.55 -12.22 18.04
N LEU A 145 0.47 -11.37 17.01
CA LEU A 145 0.30 -9.93 17.17
C LEU A 145 -1.05 -9.59 17.82
N LEU A 146 -2.15 -10.25 17.41
CA LEU A 146 -3.46 -10.11 18.06
C LEU A 146 -3.39 -10.43 19.55
N TRP A 147 -2.68 -11.50 19.93
CA TRP A 147 -2.50 -11.87 21.33
C TRP A 147 -1.69 -10.83 22.13
N CYS A 148 -0.74 -10.15 21.48
CA CYS A 148 0.08 -9.13 22.14
C CYS A 148 -0.69 -7.86 22.55
N PHE A 149 -1.74 -7.46 21.83
CA PHE A 149 -2.58 -6.30 22.17
C PHE A 149 -4.00 -6.65 22.64
N ALA A 150 -4.32 -7.94 22.77
CA ALA A 150 -5.63 -8.39 23.25
C ALA A 150 -5.97 -7.72 24.60
N PRO A 151 -7.23 -7.27 24.80
CA PRO A 151 -7.67 -6.57 26.01
C PRO A 151 -7.94 -7.57 27.16
N VAL A 152 -6.92 -8.33 27.54
CA VAL A 152 -6.95 -9.33 28.61
C VAL A 152 -5.90 -9.02 29.67
N PRO A 153 -6.17 -9.32 30.96
CA PRO A 153 -5.15 -9.20 32.00
C PRO A 153 -3.98 -10.14 31.67
N ASN A 154 -2.75 -9.63 31.73
CA ASN A 154 -1.52 -10.31 31.26
C ASN A 154 -1.59 -10.74 29.79
N ASN A 155 -1.83 -9.78 28.89
CA ASN A 155 -1.72 -10.00 27.45
C ASN A 155 -0.32 -10.49 27.03
N GLY A 156 -0.19 -10.94 25.78
CA GLY A 156 1.06 -11.53 25.29
C GLY A 156 2.26 -10.60 25.42
N SER A 157 2.06 -9.29 25.25
CA SER A 157 3.14 -8.33 25.39
C SER A 157 3.62 -8.19 26.83
N ALA A 158 2.73 -8.19 27.82
CA ALA A 158 3.10 -8.18 29.23
C ALA A 158 3.93 -9.41 29.62
N ILE A 159 3.53 -10.61 29.17
CA ILE A 159 4.23 -11.87 29.46
C ILE A 159 5.63 -11.87 28.84
N ILE A 160 5.74 -11.47 27.58
CA ILE A 160 7.03 -11.46 26.86
C ILE A 160 7.96 -10.41 27.46
N TYR A 161 7.42 -9.24 27.80
CA TYR A 161 8.20 -8.16 28.38
C TYR A 161 8.82 -8.57 29.72
N GLU A 162 8.02 -9.06 30.66
CA GLU A 162 8.50 -9.39 32.01
C GLU A 162 9.48 -10.57 32.02
N ASN A 163 9.21 -11.62 31.22
CA ASN A 163 10.00 -12.85 31.27
C ASN A 163 11.28 -12.80 30.43
N TYR A 164 11.27 -12.10 29.29
CA TYR A 164 12.37 -12.15 28.33
C TYR A 164 13.04 -10.78 28.14
N ILE A 165 12.27 -9.78 27.69
CA ILE A 165 12.84 -8.49 27.28
C ILE A 165 13.46 -7.78 28.48
N ARG A 166 12.75 -7.72 29.61
CA ARG A 166 13.23 -7.06 30.83
C ARG A 166 14.54 -7.66 31.32
N VAL A 167 14.67 -8.98 31.30
CA VAL A 167 15.91 -9.69 31.69
C VAL A 167 17.05 -9.34 30.73
N MET A 168 16.78 -9.31 29.42
CA MET A 168 17.78 -8.95 28.41
C MET A 168 18.27 -7.51 28.55
N PHE A 169 17.34 -6.57 28.81
CA PHE A 169 17.67 -5.16 29.02
C PHE A 169 18.50 -4.94 30.28
N LEU A 170 18.07 -5.52 31.41
CA LEU A 170 18.79 -5.38 32.68
C LEU A 170 20.21 -5.94 32.62
N ARG A 171 20.43 -7.00 31.83
CA ARG A 171 21.76 -7.59 31.64
C ARG A 171 22.70 -6.70 30.83
N ASN A 172 22.17 -5.89 29.91
CA ASN A 172 22.95 -5.15 28.92
C ASN A 172 22.80 -3.62 29.04
N VAL A 173 22.30 -3.13 30.17
CA VAL A 173 21.95 -1.71 30.37
C VAL A 173 23.12 -0.77 30.06
N GLU A 174 24.33 -1.07 30.54
CA GLU A 174 25.50 -0.21 30.28
C GLU A 174 25.88 -0.12 28.81
N THR A 175 25.62 -1.17 28.02
CA THR A 175 25.92 -1.17 26.60
C THR A 175 24.85 -0.40 25.84
N LEU A 176 23.58 -0.55 26.24
CA LEU A 176 22.45 0.18 25.67
C LEU A 176 22.57 1.69 25.93
N ASP A 177 22.94 2.09 27.14
CA ASP A 177 23.16 3.50 27.49
C ASP A 177 24.27 4.11 26.63
N ARG A 178 25.41 3.40 26.50
CA ARG A 178 26.53 3.84 25.63
C ARG A 178 26.12 4.00 24.17
N VAL A 179 25.34 3.07 23.62
CA VAL A 179 24.85 3.15 22.24
C VAL A 179 23.87 4.31 22.10
N THR A 180 22.98 4.51 23.06
CA THR A 180 21.99 5.59 23.05
C THR A 180 22.67 6.95 23.10
N ASP A 181 23.69 7.13 23.94
CA ASP A 181 24.48 8.35 24.02
C ASP A 181 25.23 8.65 22.72
N MET A 182 25.81 7.61 22.12
CA MET A 182 26.51 7.72 20.84
C MET A 182 25.55 8.16 19.71
N VAL A 183 24.40 7.50 19.60
CA VAL A 183 23.37 7.83 18.60
C VAL A 183 22.85 9.25 18.81
N THR A 184 22.55 9.64 20.05
CA THR A 184 22.09 11.00 20.39
C THR A 184 23.12 12.05 20.01
N THR A 185 24.40 11.79 20.30
CA THR A 185 25.51 12.69 19.94
C THR A 185 25.65 12.82 18.43
N LEU A 186 25.52 11.72 17.68
CA LEU A 186 25.57 11.74 16.21
C LEU A 186 24.39 12.49 15.60
N ILE A 187 23.17 12.24 16.09
CA ILE A 187 21.97 12.96 15.64
C ILE A 187 22.14 14.45 15.89
N HIS A 188 22.55 14.84 17.10
CA HIS A 188 22.79 16.24 17.42
C HIS A 188 23.82 16.86 16.48
N LYS A 189 24.95 16.18 16.19
CA LYS A 189 25.94 16.66 15.22
C LYS A 189 25.37 16.83 13.81
N ILE A 190 24.59 15.88 13.32
CA ILE A 190 23.96 15.94 11.98
C ILE A 190 22.96 17.09 11.91
N VAL A 191 22.11 17.22 12.93
CA VAL A 191 21.10 18.28 13.05
C VAL A 191 21.79 19.64 13.06
N THR A 192 22.74 19.87 13.98
CA THR A 192 23.45 21.15 14.07
C THR A 192 24.19 21.49 12.77
N LYS A 193 24.83 20.50 12.12
CA LYS A 193 25.50 20.72 10.83
C LYS A 193 24.51 21.11 9.72
N ARG A 194 23.34 20.49 9.67
CA ARG A 194 22.30 20.78 8.67
C ARG A 194 21.65 22.16 8.84
N PHE A 195 21.66 22.71 10.04
CA PHE A 195 21.13 24.05 10.33
C PHE A 195 22.19 25.17 10.27
N SER A 196 23.46 24.82 10.05
CA SER A 196 24.57 25.78 9.89
C SER A 196 25.01 26.02 8.44
N GLU A 197 24.46 25.26 7.48
CA GLU A 197 24.60 25.45 6.02
C GLU A 197 23.36 26.14 5.46
#